data_AF-A0A7J3D815-F1
#
_entry.id   AF-A0A7J3D815-F1
#
_cell.length_a   1.000
_cell.length_b   1.000
_cell.length_c   1.000
_cell.angle_alpha   90.00
_cell.angle_beta   90.00
_cell.angle_gamma   90.00
#
_symmetry.space_group_name_H-M   'P 1'
#
loop_
_entity.id
_entity.type
_entity.pdbx_description
1 polymer ?
#
loop_
_entity_poly.entity_id
_entity_poly.type
_entity_poly.pdbx_seq_one_letter_code
_entity_poly.pdbx_strand_id
1 'polypeptide(L)'
;MADEKLFIKAVKKKFKEDPTEVHTTYYSFGGWRQSKRKREWVEQANKIAKERGIPAMNQDIGVPLGQRVLMPYQLSHTDIFVEADDLHFINNAAMQQAWDDIRRTVIVGLDTAHQVIEKRLGKEVTPETINTYLEAVNHTMPGGAVVQEHMAECSPALTADCYVKVFSGNDELIDEIDKCFVIDINKEFPPEQAKQLKEAIGNTLWQVVRCPTIVGRTCDGATMSRWSAMQISMAFITSYKLAAGEAAIADFAFAAKHAAVVEMGTMMPARRARGPNEPGGIPFGYLADMTQSFRKYPDDPARAALEAVALGAVIYDQIYLGSYMSGGVGFTQYATAAYTDNILEDYTYYAVDVIKKKYGGLAKAKPSMDLIEELVTEVNSYALEMYERYPAVMETHFGGSQRATVAAAASGIAAAMATGIADVGVNGWYLSMLQHKERLGRLGFYGYDLQDQCGATNSFSYRSDEGLPFELRGPNYPNYAMNVGHMSGYAGIANAAHVARGDAFVCNPLIKVAFADKNLPFDFANITREFGRGGLREFRPAGERTVIIPPA
;
A
#
# COMPACT_ATOMS: atom_id res chain seq x y z
N MET A 1 30.74 0.14 -21.29
CA MET A 1 30.60 1.34 -20.44
C MET A 1 29.71 0.89 -19.29
N ALA A 2 30.17 0.94 -18.05
CA ALA A 2 29.29 0.59 -16.93
C ALA A 2 28.21 1.67 -16.86
N ASP A 3 26.94 1.30 -17.00
CA ASP A 3 25.84 2.25 -16.95
C ASP A 3 25.89 3.04 -15.61
N GLU A 4 25.65 4.34 -15.68
CA GLU A 4 25.65 5.24 -14.52
C GLU A 4 24.63 4.75 -13.47
N LYS A 5 25.00 4.72 -12.18
CA LYS A 5 24.09 4.23 -11.11
C LYS A 5 22.78 5.02 -11.09
N LEU A 6 21.65 4.35 -10.85
CA LEU A 6 20.32 4.96 -11.04
C LEU A 6 20.06 6.15 -10.10
N PHE A 7 20.74 6.19 -8.95
CA PHE A 7 20.65 7.26 -7.96
C PHE A 7 21.48 8.50 -8.29
N ILE A 8 22.39 8.45 -9.27
CA ILE A 8 23.36 9.55 -9.51
C ILE A 8 22.65 10.85 -9.89
N LYS A 9 21.59 10.77 -10.70
CA LYS A 9 20.76 11.93 -11.06
C LYS A 9 20.17 12.61 -9.82
N ALA A 10 19.66 11.83 -8.87
CA ALA A 10 19.07 12.34 -7.64
C ALA A 10 20.10 13.04 -6.75
N VAL A 11 21.25 12.41 -6.49
CA VAL A 11 22.26 13.00 -5.61
C VAL A 11 22.95 14.22 -6.21
N LYS A 12 23.18 14.25 -7.54
CA LYS A 12 23.66 15.46 -8.25
C LYS A 12 22.66 16.62 -8.20
N LYS A 13 21.36 16.33 -7.98
CA LYS A 13 20.34 17.37 -7.79
C LYS A 13 20.32 17.92 -6.36
N LYS A 14 20.71 17.11 -5.37
CA LYS A 14 20.72 17.46 -3.94
C LYS A 14 21.95 18.29 -3.56
N PHE A 15 23.12 17.89 -4.05
CA PHE A 15 24.41 18.44 -3.63
C PHE A 15 25.15 19.10 -4.78
N LYS A 16 26.03 20.05 -4.46
CA LYS A 16 26.85 20.74 -5.48
C LYS A 16 28.11 19.94 -5.80
N GLU A 17 28.58 19.22 -4.81
CA GLU A 17 29.76 18.39 -4.82
C GLU A 17 29.57 17.17 -5.72
N ASP A 18 30.67 16.59 -6.18
CA ASP A 18 30.62 15.28 -6.81
C ASP A 18 30.08 14.24 -5.81
N PRO A 19 29.23 13.28 -6.21
CA PRO A 19 28.68 12.28 -5.29
C PRO A 19 29.71 11.45 -4.50
N THR A 20 30.96 11.42 -4.95
CA THR A 20 32.08 10.72 -4.29
C THR A 20 32.89 11.60 -3.32
N GLU A 21 32.64 12.90 -3.30
CA GLU A 21 33.36 13.85 -2.43
C GLU A 21 33.05 13.58 -0.95
N VAL A 22 34.09 13.62 -0.11
CA VAL A 22 34.05 13.29 1.32
C VAL A 22 33.97 14.54 2.21
N HIS A 23 34.07 15.73 1.61
CA HIS A 23 34.01 17.01 2.29
C HIS A 23 32.92 17.93 1.72
N THR A 24 32.17 18.59 2.60
CA THR A 24 31.21 19.64 2.22
C THR A 24 31.24 20.77 3.24
N THR A 25 30.50 21.85 2.98
CA THR A 25 30.39 23.00 3.88
C THR A 25 29.03 23.02 4.57
N TYR A 26 29.05 23.13 5.90
CA TYR A 26 27.85 23.25 6.74
C TYR A 26 27.68 24.67 7.30
N TYR A 27 26.55 24.92 7.97
CA TYR A 27 26.25 26.14 8.74
C TYR A 27 26.17 27.44 7.92
N SER A 28 26.20 27.35 6.59
CA SER A 28 26.22 28.49 5.66
C SER A 28 24.95 28.61 4.80
N PHE A 29 23.93 27.78 5.06
CA PHE A 29 22.69 27.72 4.28
C PHE A 29 21.59 28.67 4.79
N GLY A 30 21.81 29.40 5.88
CA GLY A 30 20.80 30.31 6.45
C GLY A 30 19.66 29.62 7.20
N GLY A 31 19.85 28.36 7.61
CA GLY A 31 18.88 27.59 8.38
C GLY A 31 17.65 27.20 7.56
N TRP A 32 16.45 27.31 8.15
CA TRP A 32 15.17 27.06 7.48
C TRP A 32 14.95 27.98 6.27
N ARG A 33 15.63 29.12 6.20
CA ARG A 33 15.48 30.09 5.10
C ARG A 33 15.98 29.57 3.77
N GLN A 34 16.68 28.44 3.69
CA GLN A 34 17.02 27.81 2.40
C GLN A 34 15.79 27.15 1.74
N SER A 35 14.87 26.60 2.52
CA SER A 35 13.73 25.82 2.03
C SER A 35 12.57 26.72 1.63
N LYS A 36 11.95 26.43 0.47
CA LYS A 36 10.74 27.14 0.05
C LYS A 36 9.59 26.78 0.97
N ARG A 37 9.45 25.50 1.31
CA ARG A 37 8.36 25.01 2.16
C ARG A 37 8.41 25.57 3.58
N LYS A 38 9.58 25.60 4.21
CA LYS A 38 9.72 26.17 5.56
C LYS A 38 9.43 27.66 5.59
N ARG A 39 9.80 28.43 4.54
CA ARG A 39 9.44 29.85 4.43
C ARG A 39 7.94 30.07 4.35
N GLU A 40 7.26 29.34 3.47
CA GLU A 40 5.79 29.37 3.36
C GLU A 40 5.11 29.10 4.72
N TRP A 41 5.62 28.12 5.49
CA TRP A 41 5.01 27.76 6.77
C TRP A 41 5.25 28.78 7.88
N VAL A 42 6.37 29.49 7.89
CA VAL A 42 6.58 30.60 8.84
C VAL A 42 5.56 31.71 8.60
N GLU A 43 5.27 32.05 7.34
CA GLU A 43 4.25 33.03 6.98
C GLU A 43 2.85 32.58 7.42
N GLN A 44 2.49 31.32 7.13
CA GLN A 44 1.21 30.74 7.55
C GLN A 44 1.08 30.69 9.08
N ALA A 45 2.12 30.25 9.79
CA ALA A 45 2.10 30.14 11.24
C ALA A 45 1.95 31.49 11.92
N ASN A 46 2.61 32.54 11.40
CA ASN A 46 2.46 33.90 11.92
C ASN A 46 1.03 34.43 11.74
N LYS A 47 0.41 34.16 10.57
CA LYS A 47 -1.01 34.50 10.32
C LYS A 47 -1.93 33.77 11.31
N ILE A 48 -1.77 32.46 11.44
CA ILE A 48 -2.56 31.62 12.37
C ILE A 48 -2.41 32.11 13.81
N ALA A 49 -1.17 32.37 14.25
CA ALA A 49 -0.89 32.82 15.61
C ALA A 49 -1.58 34.15 15.92
N LYS A 50 -1.58 35.09 14.96
CA LYS A 50 -2.28 36.37 15.07
C LYS A 50 -3.79 36.20 15.11
N GLU A 51 -4.36 35.38 14.23
CA GLU A 51 -5.81 35.20 14.10
C GLU A 51 -6.44 34.51 15.32
N ARG A 52 -5.77 33.48 15.86
CA ARG A 52 -6.31 32.71 17.00
C ARG A 52 -5.80 33.16 18.37
N GLY A 53 -4.83 34.09 18.42
CA GLY A 53 -4.23 34.60 19.67
C GLY A 53 -3.36 33.58 20.44
N ILE A 54 -2.91 32.50 19.78
CA ILE A 54 -2.12 31.43 20.40
C ILE A 54 -0.93 31.11 19.48
N PRO A 55 0.32 31.08 19.97
CA PRO A 55 1.50 30.74 19.16
C PRO A 55 1.29 29.48 18.31
N ALA A 56 1.83 29.51 17.09
CA ALA A 56 1.82 28.39 16.16
C ALA A 56 3.26 27.88 15.93
N MET A 57 3.50 27.15 14.83
CA MET A 57 4.84 26.68 14.46
C MET A 57 5.85 27.84 14.46
N ASN A 58 6.99 27.66 15.14
CA ASN A 58 8.06 28.64 15.23
C ASN A 58 9.41 27.94 15.03
N GLN A 59 10.18 28.40 14.03
CA GLN A 59 11.48 27.82 13.69
C GLN A 59 12.61 28.22 14.66
N ASP A 60 12.35 29.13 15.62
CA ASP A 60 13.29 29.52 16.66
C ASP A 60 13.16 28.64 17.93
N ILE A 61 12.17 27.75 17.99
CA ILE A 61 11.97 26.82 19.11
C ILE A 61 12.75 25.52 18.86
N GLY A 62 13.52 25.09 19.86
CA GLY A 62 14.31 23.86 19.79
C GLY A 62 15.66 24.07 19.10
N VAL A 63 16.01 23.20 18.16
CA VAL A 63 17.27 23.26 17.42
C VAL A 63 17.02 23.88 16.04
N PRO A 64 17.83 24.87 15.59
CA PRO A 64 17.59 25.54 14.33
C PRO A 64 17.85 24.61 13.14
N LEU A 65 16.78 24.22 12.44
CA LEU A 65 16.86 23.37 11.26
C LEU A 65 17.64 24.02 10.11
N GLY A 66 18.20 23.20 9.22
CA GLY A 66 18.87 23.67 8.01
C GLY A 66 20.32 24.12 8.21
N GLN A 67 21.03 23.55 9.20
CA GLN A 67 22.49 23.70 9.28
C GLN A 67 23.23 22.91 8.20
N ARG A 68 22.56 21.93 7.59
CA ARG A 68 22.95 21.23 6.37
C ARG A 68 21.93 21.48 5.28
N VAL A 69 22.20 20.97 4.07
CA VAL A 69 21.25 21.01 2.96
C VAL A 69 19.93 20.36 3.36
N LEU A 70 18.81 21.07 3.16
CA LEU A 70 17.47 20.50 3.22
C LEU A 70 17.15 19.93 1.82
N MET A 71 17.29 18.61 1.69
CA MET A 71 17.36 17.93 0.39
C MET A 71 16.00 17.84 -0.32
N PRO A 72 15.94 18.04 -1.65
CA PRO A 72 14.84 17.55 -2.46
C PRO A 72 14.97 16.03 -2.65
N TYR A 73 13.87 15.33 -2.91
CA TYR A 73 13.81 13.88 -3.12
C TYR A 73 13.17 13.57 -4.47
N GLN A 74 13.83 12.73 -5.27
CA GLN A 74 13.27 12.20 -6.50
C GLN A 74 12.30 11.07 -6.15
N LEU A 75 11.08 11.06 -6.66
CA LEU A 75 10.22 9.87 -6.54
C LEU A 75 10.78 8.80 -7.47
N SER A 76 11.02 7.59 -6.96
CA SER A 76 11.70 6.54 -7.72
C SER A 76 10.97 6.21 -9.03
N HIS A 77 11.74 5.85 -10.07
CA HIS A 77 11.30 5.65 -11.46
C HIS A 77 10.38 6.76 -12.02
N THR A 78 10.59 8.00 -11.58
CA THR A 78 9.98 9.21 -12.14
C THR A 78 11.02 10.34 -12.25
N ASP A 79 10.64 11.46 -12.85
CA ASP A 79 11.42 12.69 -12.86
C ASP A 79 10.93 13.75 -11.84
N ILE A 80 10.04 13.36 -10.93
CA ILE A 80 9.42 14.27 -9.97
C ILE A 80 10.33 14.49 -8.78
N PHE A 81 10.63 15.76 -8.46
CA PHE A 81 11.37 16.15 -7.26
C PHE A 81 10.52 17.04 -6.36
N VAL A 82 10.50 16.73 -5.07
CA VAL A 82 9.79 17.52 -4.04
C VAL A 82 10.63 17.64 -2.76
N GLU A 83 10.31 18.60 -1.88
CA GLU A 83 10.94 18.63 -0.54
C GLU A 83 10.37 17.51 0.34
N ALA A 84 11.13 17.02 1.34
CA ALA A 84 10.66 15.94 2.23
C ALA A 84 9.30 16.25 2.88
N ASP A 85 9.04 17.52 3.17
CA ASP A 85 7.79 18.00 3.74
C ASP A 85 6.56 17.68 2.88
N ASP A 86 6.73 17.61 1.57
CA ASP A 86 5.67 17.32 0.59
C ASP A 86 5.35 15.83 0.49
N LEU A 87 6.22 15.00 1.07
CA LEU A 87 6.03 13.55 1.21
C LEU A 87 5.50 13.18 2.60
N HIS A 88 5.23 14.15 3.48
CA HIS A 88 4.49 13.87 4.70
C HIS A 88 3.01 13.61 4.35
N PHE A 89 2.44 12.50 4.84
CA PHE A 89 1.07 12.09 4.45
C PHE A 89 0.00 13.18 4.68
N ILE A 90 0.11 13.98 5.76
CA ILE A 90 -0.78 15.14 6.00
C ILE A 90 -0.72 16.19 4.88
N ASN A 91 0.44 16.38 4.25
CA ASN A 91 0.65 17.37 3.18
C ASN A 91 0.44 16.78 1.79
N ASN A 92 0.12 15.49 1.69
CA ASN A 92 0.07 14.75 0.44
C ASN A 92 -1.30 14.06 0.26
N ALA A 93 -2.16 14.67 -0.56
CA ALA A 93 -3.51 14.17 -0.77
C ALA A 93 -3.55 12.78 -1.45
N ALA A 94 -2.56 12.45 -2.28
CA ALA A 94 -2.49 11.15 -2.93
C ALA A 94 -2.21 10.03 -1.92
N MET A 95 -1.31 10.26 -0.96
CA MET A 95 -1.03 9.30 0.12
C MET A 95 -2.27 9.05 1.01
N GLN A 96 -3.02 10.12 1.32
CA GLN A 96 -4.29 9.98 2.06
C GLN A 96 -5.32 9.19 1.26
N GLN A 97 -5.47 9.51 -0.04
CA GLN A 97 -6.44 8.84 -0.88
C GLN A 97 -6.09 7.38 -1.14
N ALA A 98 -4.79 7.03 -1.25
CA ALA A 98 -4.34 5.64 -1.33
C ALA A 98 -4.83 4.83 -0.12
N TRP A 99 -4.72 5.41 1.08
CA TRP A 99 -5.26 4.79 2.28
C TRP A 99 -6.79 4.77 2.28
N ASP A 100 -7.45 5.86 1.93
CA ASP A 100 -8.90 5.93 1.89
C ASP A 100 -9.50 4.90 0.93
N ASP A 101 -8.92 4.71 -0.25
CA ASP A 101 -9.34 3.73 -1.25
C ASP A 101 -9.18 2.29 -0.77
N ILE A 102 -8.13 1.98 0.01
CA ILE A 102 -7.98 0.68 0.67
C ILE A 102 -9.05 0.54 1.77
N ARG A 103 -9.09 1.50 2.71
CA ARG A 103 -9.96 1.46 3.88
C ARG A 103 -11.42 1.28 3.49
N ARG A 104 -11.89 2.03 2.49
CA ARG A 104 -13.31 2.07 2.08
C ARG A 104 -13.75 0.91 1.20
N THR A 105 -12.85 -0.02 0.88
CA THR A 105 -13.13 -1.17 0.02
C THR A 105 -13.48 -2.39 0.86
N VAL A 106 -14.55 -3.09 0.50
CA VAL A 106 -14.85 -4.46 0.96
C VAL A 106 -15.31 -5.30 -0.23
N ILE A 107 -15.03 -6.61 -0.20
CA ILE A 107 -15.48 -7.53 -1.25
C ILE A 107 -16.55 -8.44 -0.62
N VAL A 108 -17.65 -8.67 -1.32
CA VAL A 108 -18.76 -9.50 -0.82
C VAL A 108 -19.17 -10.50 -1.90
N GLY A 109 -19.30 -11.78 -1.55
CA GLY A 109 -19.78 -12.81 -2.46
C GLY A 109 -21.30 -12.77 -2.62
N LEU A 110 -21.78 -12.94 -3.84
CA LEU A 110 -23.21 -12.94 -4.18
C LEU A 110 -23.83 -14.34 -4.20
N ASP A 111 -23.03 -15.41 -4.30
CA ASP A 111 -23.50 -16.79 -4.38
C ASP A 111 -24.45 -17.18 -3.23
N THR A 112 -24.08 -16.88 -1.99
CA THR A 112 -24.93 -17.19 -0.83
C THR A 112 -26.24 -16.42 -0.87
N ALA A 113 -26.21 -15.14 -1.26
CA ALA A 113 -27.41 -14.33 -1.40
C ALA A 113 -28.32 -14.86 -2.52
N HIS A 114 -27.74 -15.23 -3.67
CA HIS A 114 -28.48 -15.84 -4.77
C HIS A 114 -29.12 -17.18 -4.37
N GLN A 115 -28.42 -18.01 -3.58
CA GLN A 115 -29.01 -19.24 -3.04
C GLN A 115 -30.19 -18.97 -2.09
N VAL A 116 -30.18 -17.88 -1.32
CA VAL A 116 -31.34 -17.50 -0.49
C VAL A 116 -32.53 -17.11 -1.40
N ILE A 117 -32.28 -16.35 -2.46
CA ILE A 117 -33.31 -15.98 -3.46
C ILE A 117 -33.93 -17.24 -4.09
N GLU A 118 -33.10 -18.16 -4.58
CA GLU A 118 -33.56 -19.35 -5.29
C GLU A 118 -34.20 -20.38 -4.36
N LYS A 119 -33.53 -20.75 -3.27
CA LYS A 119 -33.93 -21.89 -2.44
C LYS A 119 -34.94 -21.52 -1.37
N ARG A 120 -34.76 -20.36 -0.71
CA ARG A 120 -35.63 -19.95 0.41
C ARG A 120 -36.83 -19.16 -0.07
N LEU A 121 -36.64 -18.34 -1.11
CA LEU A 121 -37.69 -17.42 -1.60
C LEU A 121 -38.32 -17.89 -2.91
N GLY A 122 -37.79 -18.94 -3.56
CA GLY A 122 -38.37 -19.54 -4.77
C GLY A 122 -38.41 -18.59 -5.96
N LYS A 123 -37.46 -17.66 -6.05
CA LYS A 123 -37.34 -16.65 -7.12
C LYS A 123 -36.12 -16.97 -8.00
N GLU A 124 -36.17 -16.57 -9.25
CA GLU A 124 -35.08 -16.79 -10.20
C GLU A 124 -33.98 -15.73 -10.06
N VAL A 125 -32.74 -16.13 -10.29
CA VAL A 125 -31.59 -15.23 -10.47
C VAL A 125 -31.07 -15.39 -11.88
N THR A 126 -31.10 -14.32 -12.67
CA THR A 126 -30.60 -14.27 -14.04
C THR A 126 -29.65 -13.08 -14.21
N PRO A 127 -28.87 -13.01 -15.29
CA PRO A 127 -28.08 -11.82 -15.58
C PRO A 127 -28.91 -10.52 -15.63
N GLU A 128 -30.16 -10.59 -16.09
CA GLU A 128 -31.10 -9.46 -16.07
C GLU A 128 -31.47 -9.03 -14.65
N THR A 129 -31.77 -9.97 -13.74
CA THR A 129 -32.07 -9.63 -12.33
C THR A 129 -30.84 -9.14 -11.60
N ILE A 130 -29.64 -9.64 -11.95
CA ILE A 130 -28.36 -9.15 -11.43
C ILE A 130 -28.12 -7.71 -11.90
N ASN A 131 -28.35 -7.38 -13.18
CA ASN A 131 -28.25 -6.00 -13.67
C ASN A 131 -29.21 -5.06 -12.93
N THR A 132 -30.47 -5.49 -12.72
CA THR A 132 -31.45 -4.74 -11.94
C THR A 132 -30.99 -4.50 -10.50
N TYR A 133 -30.39 -5.53 -9.87
CA TYR A 133 -29.78 -5.41 -8.54
C TYR A 133 -28.58 -4.43 -8.55
N LEU A 134 -27.73 -4.48 -9.57
CA LEU A 134 -26.54 -3.64 -9.66
C LEU A 134 -26.88 -2.16 -9.88
N GLU A 135 -27.95 -1.87 -10.63
CA GLU A 135 -28.51 -0.53 -10.72
C GLU A 135 -29.03 -0.06 -9.35
N ALA A 136 -29.84 -0.88 -8.69
CA ALA A 136 -30.40 -0.57 -7.37
C ALA A 136 -29.32 -0.35 -6.30
N VAL A 137 -28.29 -1.20 -6.25
CA VAL A 137 -27.23 -1.08 -5.24
C VAL A 137 -26.32 0.11 -5.50
N ASN A 138 -26.13 0.54 -6.75
CA ASN A 138 -25.39 1.77 -7.03
C ASN A 138 -26.19 3.05 -6.67
N HIS A 139 -27.51 2.97 -6.52
CA HIS A 139 -28.33 4.03 -5.91
C HIS A 139 -28.32 3.96 -4.38
N THR A 140 -28.46 2.77 -3.79
CA THR A 140 -28.49 2.65 -2.32
C THR A 140 -27.12 2.84 -1.67
N MET A 141 -26.04 2.36 -2.28
CA MET A 141 -24.71 2.35 -1.66
C MET A 141 -24.19 3.75 -1.27
N PRO A 142 -24.38 4.80 -2.11
CA PRO A 142 -24.01 6.17 -1.75
C PRO A 142 -24.95 6.84 -0.73
N GLY A 143 -26.05 6.18 -0.32
CA GLY A 143 -27.02 6.67 0.67
C GLY A 143 -28.38 7.08 0.11
N GLY A 144 -28.82 6.50 -1.02
CA GLY A 144 -30.16 6.68 -1.58
C GLY A 144 -31.21 5.71 -1.00
N ALA A 145 -32.45 6.17 -0.85
CA ALA A 145 -33.55 5.38 -0.30
C ALA A 145 -34.33 4.64 -1.40
N VAL A 146 -34.87 3.44 -1.08
CA VAL A 146 -35.60 2.59 -2.07
C VAL A 146 -36.91 1.97 -1.56
N VAL A 147 -37.26 2.15 -0.28
CA VAL A 147 -38.46 1.52 0.31
C VAL A 147 -39.30 2.50 1.11
N GLN A 148 -38.69 3.13 2.13
CA GLN A 148 -39.43 3.99 3.04
C GLN A 148 -39.70 5.36 2.40
N GLU A 149 -40.92 5.86 2.58
CA GLU A 149 -41.30 7.24 2.25
C GLU A 149 -40.63 8.24 3.21
N HIS A 150 -40.49 9.50 2.79
CA HIS A 150 -40.00 10.62 3.60
C HIS A 150 -38.59 10.40 4.19
N MET A 151 -37.70 9.76 3.43
CA MET A 151 -36.30 9.58 3.82
C MET A 151 -35.45 10.80 3.49
N ALA A 152 -34.49 11.09 4.37
CA ALA A 152 -33.38 11.98 4.05
C ALA A 152 -32.25 11.14 3.43
N GLU A 153 -31.57 11.70 2.44
CA GLU A 153 -30.54 11.01 1.66
C GLU A 153 -29.19 11.73 1.74
N CYS A 154 -28.12 11.03 1.40
CA CYS A 154 -26.81 11.64 1.25
C CYS A 154 -26.73 12.44 -0.07
N SER A 155 -26.10 13.61 -0.05
CA SER A 155 -25.86 14.38 -1.28
C SER A 155 -24.93 13.59 -2.22
N PRO A 156 -25.34 13.32 -3.48
CA PRO A 156 -24.49 12.60 -4.43
C PRO A 156 -23.13 13.26 -4.68
N ALA A 157 -23.03 14.58 -4.52
CA ALA A 157 -21.77 15.30 -4.68
C ALA A 157 -20.75 14.99 -3.56
N LEU A 158 -21.20 14.57 -2.38
CA LEU A 158 -20.33 14.19 -1.25
C LEU A 158 -19.94 12.71 -1.29
N THR A 159 -20.69 11.89 -2.02
CA THR A 159 -20.52 10.44 -2.10
C THR A 159 -20.24 9.96 -3.53
N ALA A 160 -19.79 10.86 -4.42
CA ALA A 160 -19.57 10.59 -5.84
C ALA A 160 -18.52 9.50 -6.12
N ASP A 161 -17.63 9.21 -5.16
CA ASP A 161 -16.63 8.15 -5.25
C ASP A 161 -17.14 6.77 -4.79
N CYS A 162 -18.40 6.70 -4.34
CA CYS A 162 -19.05 5.49 -3.86
C CYS A 162 -19.75 4.74 -4.99
N TYR A 163 -19.49 3.45 -5.12
CA TYR A 163 -20.10 2.59 -6.14
C TYR A 163 -19.89 1.10 -5.82
N VAL A 164 -20.56 0.25 -6.60
CA VAL A 164 -20.42 -1.20 -6.58
C VAL A 164 -20.16 -1.72 -7.98
N LYS A 165 -19.15 -2.58 -8.11
CA LYS A 165 -18.90 -3.37 -9.32
C LYS A 165 -18.84 -4.85 -8.99
N VAL A 166 -18.87 -5.71 -10.01
CA VAL A 166 -18.74 -7.15 -9.91
C VAL A 166 -17.64 -7.72 -10.80
N PHE A 167 -17.17 -8.91 -10.43
CA PHE A 167 -16.30 -9.74 -11.26
C PHE A 167 -16.57 -11.23 -11.00
N SER A 168 -16.21 -12.07 -11.96
CA SER A 168 -16.29 -13.53 -11.88
C SER A 168 -15.27 -14.16 -12.81
N GLY A 169 -14.93 -15.43 -12.57
CA GLY A 169 -14.22 -16.27 -13.54
C GLY A 169 -15.11 -16.83 -14.64
N ASN A 170 -16.43 -16.68 -14.54
CA ASN A 170 -17.39 -17.07 -15.56
C ASN A 170 -17.55 -15.96 -16.62
N ASP A 171 -16.90 -16.12 -17.77
CA ASP A 171 -16.96 -15.14 -18.86
C ASP A 171 -18.38 -15.00 -19.45
N GLU A 172 -19.14 -16.10 -19.55
CA GLU A 172 -20.49 -16.11 -20.11
C GLU A 172 -21.44 -15.25 -19.27
N LEU A 173 -21.38 -15.39 -17.94
CA LEU A 173 -22.12 -14.54 -17.01
C LEU A 173 -21.70 -13.07 -17.16
N ILE A 174 -20.40 -12.79 -17.17
CA ILE A 174 -19.85 -11.43 -17.23
C ILE A 174 -20.15 -10.74 -18.58
N ASP A 175 -20.38 -11.51 -19.65
CA ASP A 175 -20.81 -10.98 -20.94
C ASP A 175 -22.26 -10.51 -20.97
N GLU A 176 -23.09 -11.02 -20.08
CA GLU A 176 -24.50 -10.61 -19.94
C GLU A 176 -24.72 -9.50 -18.88
N ILE A 177 -23.72 -9.22 -18.03
CA ILE A 177 -23.78 -8.08 -17.09
C ILE A 177 -23.41 -6.78 -17.81
N ASP A 178 -24.12 -5.69 -17.50
CA ASP A 178 -23.81 -4.36 -18.01
C ASP A 178 -22.36 -3.99 -17.66
N LYS A 179 -21.59 -3.65 -18.70
CA LYS A 179 -20.16 -3.39 -18.61
C LYS A 179 -19.81 -2.21 -17.70
N CYS A 180 -20.74 -1.30 -17.39
CA CYS A 180 -20.48 -0.24 -16.41
C CYS A 180 -20.29 -0.78 -14.97
N PHE A 181 -20.87 -1.94 -14.66
CA PHE A 181 -20.75 -2.60 -13.36
C PHE A 181 -19.64 -3.65 -13.30
N VAL A 182 -18.90 -3.91 -14.38
CA VAL A 182 -17.96 -5.03 -14.45
C VAL A 182 -16.51 -4.57 -14.24
N ILE A 183 -15.76 -5.29 -13.41
CA ILE A 183 -14.29 -5.35 -13.48
C ILE A 183 -13.93 -6.55 -14.34
N ASP A 184 -13.59 -6.28 -15.61
CA ASP A 184 -13.36 -7.31 -16.61
C ASP A 184 -11.93 -7.86 -16.48
N ILE A 185 -11.81 -9.09 -15.99
CA ILE A 185 -10.52 -9.75 -15.77
C ILE A 185 -9.72 -9.90 -17.08
N ASN A 186 -10.39 -10.20 -18.20
CA ASN A 186 -9.71 -10.39 -19.49
C ASN A 186 -9.18 -9.06 -20.06
N LYS A 187 -9.83 -7.94 -19.71
CA LYS A 187 -9.42 -6.60 -20.14
C LYS A 187 -8.34 -6.01 -19.25
N GLU A 188 -8.38 -6.28 -17.95
CA GLU A 188 -7.48 -5.63 -16.99
C GLU A 188 -6.16 -6.38 -16.80
N PHE A 189 -6.09 -7.66 -17.15
CA PHE A 189 -4.92 -8.51 -16.93
C PHE A 189 -4.37 -9.12 -18.23
N PRO A 190 -3.04 -9.33 -18.33
CA PRO A 190 -2.46 -10.14 -19.40
C PRO A 190 -3.08 -11.55 -19.46
N PRO A 191 -3.16 -12.21 -20.63
CA PRO A 191 -3.90 -13.46 -20.81
C PRO A 191 -3.56 -14.57 -19.80
N GLU A 192 -2.27 -14.79 -19.51
CA GLU A 192 -1.85 -15.81 -18.54
C GLU A 192 -2.27 -15.46 -17.11
N GLN A 193 -2.23 -14.17 -16.75
CA GLN A 193 -2.68 -13.73 -15.43
C GLN A 193 -4.20 -13.80 -15.31
N ALA A 194 -4.93 -13.39 -16.35
CA ALA A 194 -6.38 -13.49 -16.42
C ALA A 194 -6.82 -14.94 -16.25
N LYS A 195 -6.15 -15.88 -16.93
CA LYS A 195 -6.41 -17.32 -16.78
C LYS A 195 -6.22 -17.78 -15.34
N GLN A 196 -5.09 -17.49 -14.70
CA GLN A 196 -4.82 -17.85 -13.30
C GLN A 196 -5.90 -17.31 -12.34
N LEU A 197 -6.31 -16.05 -12.53
CA LEU A 197 -7.32 -15.41 -11.69
C LEU A 197 -8.70 -16.05 -11.88
N LYS A 198 -9.12 -16.28 -13.12
CA LYS A 198 -10.42 -16.92 -13.41
C LYS A 198 -10.46 -18.37 -12.90
N GLU A 199 -9.36 -19.12 -13.03
CA GLU A 199 -9.25 -20.47 -12.46
C GLU A 199 -9.35 -20.46 -10.93
N ALA A 200 -8.72 -19.49 -10.26
CA ALA A 200 -8.75 -19.38 -8.80
C ALA A 200 -10.11 -18.91 -8.25
N ILE A 201 -10.82 -18.05 -8.99
CA ILE A 201 -12.14 -17.51 -8.61
C ILE A 201 -13.26 -18.50 -8.96
N GLY A 202 -13.11 -19.22 -10.07
CA GLY A 202 -14.14 -20.08 -10.62
C GLY A 202 -15.40 -19.31 -10.99
N ASN A 203 -16.55 -19.97 -10.91
CA ASN A 203 -17.84 -19.42 -11.34
C ASN A 203 -18.53 -18.53 -10.30
N THR A 204 -17.85 -18.24 -9.19
CA THR A 204 -18.41 -17.40 -8.11
C THR A 204 -18.51 -15.95 -8.56
N LEU A 205 -19.54 -15.24 -8.10
CA LEU A 205 -19.76 -13.84 -8.42
C LEU A 205 -19.46 -12.98 -7.18
N TRP A 206 -18.53 -12.06 -7.33
CA TRP A 206 -18.10 -11.17 -6.24
C TRP A 206 -18.41 -9.73 -6.58
N GLN A 207 -18.90 -8.99 -5.60
CA GLN A 207 -19.01 -7.54 -5.69
C GLN A 207 -17.88 -6.85 -4.92
N VAL A 208 -17.34 -5.80 -5.52
CA VAL A 208 -16.40 -4.85 -4.91
C VAL A 208 -17.19 -3.63 -4.54
N VAL A 209 -17.31 -3.40 -3.23
CA VAL A 209 -18.03 -2.27 -2.68
C VAL A 209 -17.04 -1.22 -2.25
N ARG A 210 -17.23 -0.02 -2.78
CA ARG A 210 -16.44 1.16 -2.46
C ARG A 210 -17.35 2.11 -1.69
N CYS A 211 -17.23 2.14 -0.37
CA CYS A 211 -17.98 3.10 0.45
C CYS A 211 -17.47 4.53 0.21
N PRO A 212 -18.23 5.59 0.56
CA PRO A 212 -17.79 6.96 0.33
C PRO A 212 -16.55 7.31 1.16
N THR A 213 -15.56 7.98 0.56
CA THR A 213 -14.34 8.43 1.26
C THR A 213 -14.67 9.28 2.48
N ILE A 214 -15.67 10.17 2.38
CA ILE A 214 -16.10 11.02 3.50
C ILE A 214 -16.58 10.21 4.72
N VAL A 215 -17.20 9.04 4.50
CA VAL A 215 -17.64 8.15 5.58
C VAL A 215 -16.43 7.51 6.25
N GLY A 216 -15.47 6.99 5.49
CA GLY A 216 -14.23 6.42 6.04
C GLY A 216 -13.42 7.45 6.85
N ARG A 217 -13.39 8.71 6.40
CA ARG A 217 -12.72 9.81 7.11
C ARG A 217 -13.46 10.28 8.37
N THR A 218 -14.79 10.17 8.38
CA THR A 218 -15.63 10.58 9.54
C THR A 218 -15.73 9.48 10.59
N CYS A 219 -15.71 8.22 10.14
CA CYS A 219 -15.85 7.03 10.97
C CYS A 219 -14.52 6.26 11.01
N ASP A 220 -14.53 4.98 10.67
CA ASP A 220 -13.37 4.08 10.69
C ASP A 220 -13.49 2.97 9.63
N GLY A 221 -12.46 2.12 9.52
CA GLY A 221 -12.50 0.96 8.61
C GLY A 221 -13.59 -0.06 8.97
N ALA A 222 -13.89 -0.23 10.25
CA ALA A 222 -14.90 -1.19 10.72
C ALA A 222 -16.32 -0.81 10.25
N THR A 223 -16.54 0.45 9.90
CA THR A 223 -17.79 0.93 9.35
C THR A 223 -18.08 0.34 7.96
N MET A 224 -17.06 -0.03 7.19
CA MET A 224 -17.18 -0.28 5.74
C MET A 224 -17.95 -1.56 5.41
N SER A 225 -17.65 -2.69 6.08
CA SER A 225 -18.39 -3.94 5.89
C SER A 225 -19.84 -3.83 6.38
N ARG A 226 -20.08 -3.02 7.41
CA ARG A 226 -21.42 -2.73 7.93
C ARG A 226 -22.22 -1.89 6.95
N TRP A 227 -21.68 -0.75 6.51
CA TRP A 227 -22.30 0.13 5.52
C TRP A 227 -22.67 -0.65 4.27
N SER A 228 -21.70 -1.39 3.71
CA SER A 228 -21.88 -2.28 2.56
C SER A 228 -23.09 -3.21 2.74
N ALA A 229 -23.13 -3.97 3.84
CA ALA A 229 -24.20 -4.94 4.06
C ALA A 229 -25.60 -4.31 4.22
N MET A 230 -25.70 -3.11 4.80
CA MET A 230 -26.98 -2.42 4.93
C MET A 230 -27.54 -2.09 3.55
N GLN A 231 -26.71 -1.49 2.69
CA GLN A 231 -27.15 -1.04 1.37
C GLN A 231 -27.37 -2.21 0.40
N ILE A 232 -26.58 -3.29 0.52
CA ILE A 232 -26.82 -4.57 -0.17
C ILE A 232 -28.20 -5.14 0.18
N SER A 233 -28.55 -5.18 1.47
CA SER A 233 -29.84 -5.74 1.92
C SER A 233 -31.01 -4.92 1.36
N MET A 234 -30.90 -3.59 1.36
CA MET A 234 -31.92 -2.71 0.77
C MET A 234 -32.04 -2.89 -0.74
N ALA A 235 -30.92 -3.08 -1.45
CA ALA A 235 -30.92 -3.35 -2.87
C ALA A 235 -31.61 -4.68 -3.20
N PHE A 236 -31.34 -5.76 -2.45
CA PHE A 236 -32.05 -7.03 -2.61
C PHE A 236 -33.56 -6.92 -2.35
N ILE A 237 -33.96 -6.16 -1.32
CA ILE A 237 -35.38 -5.95 -1.01
C ILE A 237 -36.11 -5.35 -2.21
N THR A 238 -35.56 -4.28 -2.81
CA THR A 238 -36.21 -3.61 -3.93
C THR A 238 -36.11 -4.42 -5.23
N SER A 239 -34.93 -4.94 -5.59
CA SER A 239 -34.71 -5.57 -6.90
C SER A 239 -35.42 -6.91 -7.03
N TYR A 240 -35.53 -7.68 -5.94
CA TYR A 240 -36.22 -8.97 -5.93
C TYR A 240 -37.64 -8.92 -5.35
N LYS A 241 -38.14 -7.71 -5.03
CA LYS A 241 -39.50 -7.48 -4.50
C LYS A 241 -39.77 -8.34 -3.26
N LEU A 242 -38.90 -8.21 -2.26
CA LEU A 242 -38.98 -8.94 -1.00
C LEU A 242 -39.79 -8.13 0.03
N ALA A 243 -40.29 -8.80 1.06
CA ALA A 243 -40.90 -8.06 2.17
C ALA A 243 -39.81 -7.32 2.95
N ALA A 244 -40.00 -6.02 3.14
CA ALA A 244 -39.06 -5.15 3.83
C ALA A 244 -39.01 -5.45 5.34
N GLY A 245 -38.20 -6.45 5.73
CA GLY A 245 -38.03 -6.90 7.12
C GLY A 245 -38.53 -8.31 7.42
N GLU A 246 -38.65 -9.20 6.42
CA GLU A 246 -38.93 -10.62 6.69
C GLU A 246 -37.70 -11.41 7.14
N ALA A 247 -37.91 -12.63 7.62
CA ALA A 247 -36.85 -13.47 8.19
C ALA A 247 -35.70 -13.78 7.21
N ALA A 248 -35.95 -13.82 5.90
CA ALA A 248 -34.91 -14.02 4.90
C ALA A 248 -33.92 -12.85 4.81
N ILE A 249 -34.31 -11.63 5.21
CA ILE A 249 -33.42 -10.46 5.23
C ILE A 249 -32.22 -10.67 6.17
N ALA A 250 -32.41 -11.45 7.24
CA ALA A 250 -31.32 -11.81 8.15
C ALA A 250 -30.23 -12.66 7.47
N ASP A 251 -30.60 -13.51 6.50
CA ASP A 251 -29.62 -14.35 5.78
C ASP A 251 -28.73 -13.48 4.87
N PHE A 252 -29.30 -12.51 4.16
CA PHE A 252 -28.54 -11.54 3.36
C PHE A 252 -27.59 -10.72 4.25
N ALA A 253 -28.07 -10.26 5.40
CA ALA A 253 -27.25 -9.52 6.34
C ALA A 253 -26.10 -10.37 6.91
N PHE A 254 -26.34 -11.64 7.24
CA PHE A 254 -25.29 -12.55 7.72
C PHE A 254 -24.27 -12.88 6.63
N ALA A 255 -24.73 -13.15 5.40
CA ALA A 255 -23.86 -13.37 4.25
C ALA A 255 -22.95 -12.16 4.01
N ALA A 256 -23.53 -10.96 3.92
CA ALA A 256 -22.80 -9.74 3.58
C ALA A 256 -21.88 -9.21 4.70
N LYS A 257 -22.11 -9.61 5.97
CA LYS A 257 -21.30 -9.16 7.12
C LYS A 257 -20.30 -10.19 7.64
N HIS A 258 -20.50 -11.47 7.30
CA HIS A 258 -19.72 -12.56 7.88
C HIS A 258 -19.42 -13.67 6.88
N ALA A 259 -20.46 -14.34 6.35
CA ALA A 259 -20.26 -15.61 5.64
C ALA A 259 -19.58 -15.46 4.26
N ALA A 260 -19.69 -14.28 3.62
CA ALA A 260 -19.17 -14.04 2.28
C ALA A 260 -18.42 -12.70 2.16
N VAL A 261 -18.02 -12.08 3.26
CA VAL A 261 -17.27 -10.81 3.24
C VAL A 261 -15.77 -11.07 3.29
N VAL A 262 -15.01 -10.31 2.49
CA VAL A 262 -13.56 -10.19 2.58
C VAL A 262 -13.23 -8.75 2.93
N GLU A 263 -12.73 -8.58 4.15
CA GLU A 263 -12.20 -7.32 4.67
C GLU A 263 -10.73 -7.17 4.26
N MET A 264 -10.27 -5.93 4.08
CA MET A 264 -8.89 -5.62 3.69
C MET A 264 -7.90 -5.89 4.82
N GLY A 265 -8.35 -5.76 6.06
CA GLY A 265 -7.57 -6.07 7.24
C GLY A 265 -8.44 -6.56 8.40
N THR A 266 -7.89 -7.44 9.23
CA THR A 266 -8.60 -8.02 10.37
C THR A 266 -8.54 -7.11 11.61
N MET A 267 -9.40 -7.37 12.60
CA MET A 267 -9.39 -6.64 13.87
C MET A 267 -8.09 -6.85 14.67
N MET A 268 -7.75 -5.87 15.51
CA MET A 268 -6.47 -5.83 16.23
C MET A 268 -6.62 -6.10 17.74
N PRO A 269 -5.60 -6.68 18.41
CA PRO A 269 -5.61 -6.94 19.85
C PRO A 269 -5.73 -5.68 20.71
N ALA A 270 -6.24 -5.85 21.93
CA ALA A 270 -6.64 -4.76 22.84
C ALA A 270 -5.61 -3.63 23.05
N ARG A 271 -4.30 -3.96 23.13
CA ARG A 271 -3.24 -2.94 23.31
C ARG A 271 -3.19 -1.91 22.17
N ARG A 272 -3.64 -2.31 20.99
CA ARG A 272 -3.69 -1.52 19.77
C ARG A 272 -5.05 -1.69 19.09
N ALA A 273 -6.11 -1.68 19.91
CA ALA A 273 -7.48 -2.00 19.51
C ALA A 273 -7.96 -1.16 18.33
N ARG A 274 -8.25 -1.85 17.23
CA ARG A 274 -8.86 -1.33 16.01
C ARG A 274 -9.78 -2.40 15.46
N GLY A 275 -10.89 -1.98 14.86
CA GLY A 275 -11.74 -2.90 14.11
C GLY A 275 -11.10 -3.31 12.77
N PRO A 276 -11.85 -4.02 11.93
CA PRO A 276 -11.39 -4.39 10.60
C PRO A 276 -11.09 -3.20 9.68
N ASN A 277 -10.48 -3.47 8.53
CA ASN A 277 -10.12 -2.48 7.51
C ASN A 277 -9.23 -1.34 8.03
N GLU A 278 -8.41 -1.60 9.05
CA GLU A 278 -7.36 -0.70 9.53
C GLU A 278 -5.98 -1.27 9.16
N PRO A 279 -4.93 -0.43 8.98
CA PRO A 279 -3.68 -0.88 8.37
C PRO A 279 -3.01 -2.02 9.12
N GLY A 280 -3.16 -2.02 10.46
CA GLY A 280 -2.54 -3.00 11.34
C GLY A 280 -2.97 -4.45 11.05
N GLY A 281 -4.16 -4.63 10.47
CA GLY A 281 -4.75 -5.93 10.17
C GLY A 281 -4.51 -6.41 8.73
N ILE A 282 -3.84 -5.63 7.89
CA ILE A 282 -3.61 -5.94 6.47
C ILE A 282 -2.34 -6.80 6.34
N PRO A 283 -2.44 -8.07 5.92
CA PRO A 283 -1.25 -8.90 5.70
C PRO A 283 -0.47 -8.43 4.47
N PHE A 284 0.83 -8.75 4.43
CA PHE A 284 1.73 -8.31 3.37
C PHE A 284 1.29 -8.80 1.99
N GLY A 285 0.78 -10.03 1.91
CA GLY A 285 0.23 -10.58 0.67
C GLY A 285 -0.97 -9.80 0.15
N TYR A 286 -1.86 -9.33 1.03
CA TYR A 286 -3.02 -8.52 0.63
C TYR A 286 -2.57 -7.15 0.12
N LEU A 287 -1.64 -6.49 0.82
CA LEU A 287 -1.09 -5.23 0.36
C LEU A 287 -0.41 -5.39 -1.01
N ALA A 288 0.37 -6.46 -1.20
CA ALA A 288 0.98 -6.78 -2.48
C ALA A 288 -0.07 -7.04 -3.57
N ASP A 289 -1.21 -7.64 -3.23
CA ASP A 289 -2.31 -7.85 -4.17
C ASP A 289 -3.04 -6.56 -4.56
N MET A 290 -3.10 -5.56 -3.66
CA MET A 290 -3.65 -4.24 -3.98
C MET A 290 -2.82 -3.52 -5.06
N THR A 291 -1.51 -3.76 -5.11
CA THR A 291 -0.64 -3.15 -6.14
C THR A 291 -0.95 -3.69 -7.53
N GLN A 292 -0.93 -2.82 -8.53
CA GLN A 292 -1.33 -3.13 -9.91
C GLN A 292 -0.17 -2.94 -10.92
N SER A 293 1.06 -2.77 -10.42
CA SER A 293 2.25 -2.58 -11.26
C SER A 293 2.48 -3.78 -12.18
N PHE A 294 2.41 -5.01 -11.66
CA PHE A 294 2.76 -6.21 -12.43
C PHE A 294 1.82 -6.50 -13.60
N ARG A 295 0.51 -6.29 -13.45
CA ARG A 295 -0.42 -6.47 -14.57
C ARG A 295 -0.19 -5.46 -15.71
N LYS A 296 0.36 -4.28 -15.38
CA LYS A 296 0.62 -3.19 -16.33
C LYS A 296 2.01 -3.30 -16.96
N TYR A 297 2.99 -3.78 -16.20
CA TYR A 297 4.38 -3.92 -16.58
C TYR A 297 4.86 -5.35 -16.28
N PRO A 298 4.32 -6.38 -16.96
CA PRO A 298 4.59 -7.78 -16.63
C PRO A 298 6.04 -8.21 -16.91
N ASP A 299 6.75 -7.49 -17.78
CA ASP A 299 8.14 -7.78 -18.12
C ASP A 299 9.14 -7.22 -17.09
N ASP A 300 8.65 -6.51 -16.06
CA ASP A 300 9.46 -5.87 -15.03
C ASP A 300 9.04 -6.25 -13.59
N PRO A 301 9.37 -7.47 -13.14
CA PRO A 301 9.10 -7.92 -11.77
C PRO A 301 9.78 -7.05 -10.70
N ALA A 302 10.95 -6.43 -11.01
CA ALA A 302 11.67 -5.56 -10.08
C ALA A 302 10.84 -4.32 -9.74
N ARG A 303 10.30 -3.65 -10.77
CA ARG A 303 9.37 -2.53 -10.59
C ARG A 303 8.14 -2.93 -9.79
N ALA A 304 7.58 -4.11 -10.02
CA ALA A 304 6.42 -4.58 -9.26
C ALA A 304 6.71 -4.71 -7.76
N ALA A 305 7.85 -5.31 -7.40
CA ALA A 305 8.27 -5.40 -6.01
C ALA A 305 8.52 -4.02 -5.38
N LEU A 306 9.17 -3.10 -6.11
CA LEU A 306 9.46 -1.73 -5.64
C LEU A 306 8.19 -0.89 -5.43
N GLU A 307 7.19 -1.05 -6.29
CA GLU A 307 5.89 -0.39 -6.11
C GLU A 307 5.14 -0.93 -4.88
N ALA A 308 5.26 -2.23 -4.59
CA ALA A 308 4.76 -2.80 -3.34
C ALA A 308 5.50 -2.26 -2.10
N VAL A 309 6.82 -2.07 -2.20
CA VAL A 309 7.60 -1.37 -1.15
C VAL A 309 7.10 0.05 -0.94
N ALA A 310 6.87 0.81 -2.00
CA ALA A 310 6.41 2.20 -1.91
C ALA A 310 5.04 2.30 -1.22
N LEU A 311 4.08 1.45 -1.60
CA LEU A 311 2.77 1.42 -0.95
C LEU A 311 2.91 1.03 0.53
N GLY A 312 3.69 0.00 0.83
CA GLY A 312 3.93 -0.46 2.20
C GLY A 312 4.60 0.59 3.08
N ALA A 313 5.53 1.37 2.52
CA ALA A 313 6.20 2.46 3.23
C ALA A 313 5.21 3.56 3.66
N VAL A 314 4.27 3.94 2.80
CA VAL A 314 3.26 4.95 3.15
C VAL A 314 2.23 4.39 4.12
N ILE A 315 1.64 3.22 3.81
CA ILE A 315 0.55 2.65 4.61
C ILE A 315 1.05 2.21 5.99
N TYR A 316 2.17 1.49 6.07
CA TYR A 316 2.66 0.93 7.33
C TYR A 316 3.56 1.89 8.11
N ASP A 317 4.51 2.59 7.49
CA ASP A 317 5.43 3.44 8.26
C ASP A 317 4.88 4.85 8.49
N GLN A 318 4.33 5.52 7.46
CA GLN A 318 3.87 6.91 7.63
C GLN A 318 2.51 7.00 8.30
N ILE A 319 1.51 6.26 7.79
CA ILE A 319 0.13 6.37 8.27
C ILE A 319 -0.04 5.50 9.52
N TYR A 320 0.27 4.22 9.47
CA TYR A 320 0.03 3.33 10.62
C TYR A 320 0.98 3.60 11.78
N LEU A 321 2.29 3.33 11.62
CA LEU A 321 3.24 3.54 12.70
C LEU A 321 3.39 5.03 13.04
N GLY A 322 3.50 5.88 12.03
CA GLY A 322 3.75 7.32 12.17
C GLY A 322 2.57 8.18 12.60
N SER A 323 1.35 7.62 12.59
CA SER A 323 0.15 8.31 13.08
C SER A 323 -0.69 7.45 14.01
N TYR A 324 -1.27 6.35 13.53
CA TYR A 324 -2.17 5.51 14.34
C TYR A 324 -1.52 4.97 15.63
N MET A 325 -0.21 4.66 15.58
CA MET A 325 0.54 4.08 16.70
C MET A 325 1.48 5.08 17.38
N SER A 326 1.59 6.31 16.88
CA SER A 326 2.42 7.37 17.49
C SER A 326 1.82 8.77 17.28
N GLY A 327 2.17 9.46 16.18
CA GLY A 327 1.72 10.81 15.83
C GLY A 327 2.82 11.87 15.84
N GLY A 328 2.45 13.10 15.49
CA GLY A 328 3.36 14.25 15.44
C GLY A 328 4.04 14.43 14.10
N VAL A 329 5.34 14.76 14.10
CA VAL A 329 6.17 14.88 12.87
C VAL A 329 6.25 13.53 12.11
N GLY A 330 6.09 12.42 12.84
CA GLY A 330 5.98 11.09 12.25
C GLY A 330 7.26 10.62 11.56
N PHE A 331 7.09 9.73 10.58
CA PHE A 331 8.15 8.87 10.05
C PHE A 331 8.38 9.01 8.55
N THR A 332 8.13 10.19 8.00
CA THR A 332 8.25 10.46 6.55
C THR A 332 9.57 9.98 5.96
N GLN A 333 10.71 10.36 6.55
CA GLN A 333 12.01 10.00 5.96
C GLN A 333 12.43 8.54 6.24
N TYR A 334 11.84 7.85 7.22
CA TYR A 334 12.01 6.39 7.31
C TYR A 334 11.41 5.72 6.08
N ALA A 335 10.21 6.16 5.68
CA ALA A 335 9.48 5.62 4.55
C ALA A 335 10.09 6.04 3.20
N THR A 336 10.39 7.33 3.01
CA THR A 336 10.88 7.85 1.70
C THR A 336 12.15 7.16 1.25
N ALA A 337 13.03 6.75 2.18
CA ALA A 337 14.25 6.03 1.85
C ALA A 337 14.01 4.78 0.97
N ALA A 338 12.84 4.17 1.09
CA ALA A 338 12.48 2.97 0.33
C ALA A 338 11.82 3.28 -1.04
N TYR A 339 11.42 4.52 -1.32
CA TYR A 339 10.72 4.89 -2.57
C TYR A 339 11.22 6.18 -3.23
N THR A 340 12.37 6.71 -2.79
CA THR A 340 12.98 7.90 -3.39
C THR A 340 14.40 7.68 -3.86
N ASP A 341 14.84 8.56 -4.76
CA ASP A 341 16.20 8.72 -5.24
C ASP A 341 16.78 7.53 -5.99
N ASN A 342 15.93 6.56 -6.38
CA ASN A 342 16.33 5.33 -7.08
C ASN A 342 17.44 4.53 -6.35
N ILE A 343 17.63 4.72 -5.04
CA ILE A 343 18.71 4.03 -4.30
C ILE A 343 18.35 2.56 -4.13
N LEU A 344 17.17 2.25 -3.57
CA LEU A 344 16.69 0.87 -3.49
C LEU A 344 16.51 0.27 -4.90
N GLU A 345 16.04 1.09 -5.85
CA GLU A 345 15.86 0.67 -7.23
C GLU A 345 17.16 0.17 -7.87
N ASP A 346 18.26 0.93 -7.76
CA ASP A 346 19.59 0.53 -8.22
C ASP A 346 20.01 -0.82 -7.63
N TYR A 347 19.81 -1.00 -6.33
CA TYR A 347 20.27 -2.20 -5.62
C TYR A 347 19.43 -3.43 -6.01
N THR A 348 18.12 -3.26 -6.20
CA THR A 348 17.23 -4.31 -6.68
C THR A 348 17.54 -4.72 -8.12
N TYR A 349 17.82 -3.77 -9.02
CA TYR A 349 18.20 -4.11 -10.39
C TYR A 349 19.57 -4.78 -10.47
N TYR A 350 20.55 -4.33 -9.67
CA TYR A 350 21.82 -5.04 -9.52
C TYR A 350 21.60 -6.49 -9.08
N ALA A 351 20.72 -6.72 -8.10
CA ALA A 351 20.37 -8.07 -7.67
C ALA A 351 19.75 -8.92 -8.78
N VAL A 352 18.84 -8.35 -9.58
CA VAL A 352 18.24 -9.05 -10.74
C VAL A 352 19.30 -9.47 -11.75
N ASP A 353 20.29 -8.63 -12.02
CA ASP A 353 21.39 -8.96 -12.93
C ASP A 353 22.27 -10.08 -12.36
N VAL A 354 22.57 -10.05 -11.06
CA VAL A 354 23.27 -11.15 -10.36
C VAL A 354 22.48 -12.45 -10.48
N ILE A 355 21.16 -12.41 -10.27
CA ILE A 355 20.28 -13.58 -10.36
C ILE A 355 20.31 -14.18 -11.77
N LYS A 356 20.11 -13.36 -12.79
CA LYS A 356 20.16 -13.79 -14.20
C LYS A 356 21.51 -14.40 -14.56
N LYS A 357 22.61 -13.79 -14.11
CA LYS A 357 23.98 -14.23 -14.41
C LYS A 357 24.37 -15.52 -13.69
N LYS A 358 24.09 -15.64 -12.39
CA LYS A 358 24.58 -16.74 -11.55
C LYS A 358 23.59 -17.91 -11.44
N TYR A 359 22.30 -17.64 -11.49
CA TYR A 359 21.25 -18.63 -11.18
C TYR A 359 20.34 -18.96 -12.38
N GLY A 360 20.65 -18.42 -13.57
CA GLY A 360 19.97 -18.77 -14.82
C GLY A 360 18.60 -18.11 -15.01
N GLY A 361 18.25 -17.14 -14.17
CA GLY A 361 17.00 -16.38 -14.26
C GLY A 361 16.20 -16.37 -12.97
N LEU A 362 15.09 -15.62 -12.98
CA LEU A 362 14.18 -15.51 -11.84
C LEU A 362 13.46 -16.84 -11.58
N ALA A 363 13.23 -17.15 -10.31
CA ALA A 363 12.59 -18.37 -9.82
C ALA A 363 13.21 -19.69 -10.36
N LYS A 364 14.50 -19.69 -10.70
CA LYS A 364 15.23 -20.87 -11.18
C LYS A 364 16.12 -21.51 -10.12
N ALA A 365 16.44 -20.79 -9.05
CA ALA A 365 17.34 -21.28 -8.04
C ALA A 365 16.60 -22.15 -7.00
N LYS A 366 17.22 -23.24 -6.56
CA LYS A 366 16.66 -24.07 -5.49
C LYS A 366 16.94 -23.43 -4.12
N PRO A 367 15.98 -23.44 -3.19
CA PRO A 367 16.19 -22.87 -1.86
C PRO A 367 17.23 -23.66 -1.06
N SER A 368 18.26 -22.97 -0.58
CA SER A 368 19.27 -23.50 0.35
C SER A 368 19.90 -22.38 1.17
N MET A 369 20.53 -22.71 2.30
CA MET A 369 21.31 -21.73 3.07
C MET A 369 22.51 -21.23 2.27
N ASP A 370 23.21 -22.09 1.52
CA ASP A 370 24.33 -21.67 0.66
C ASP A 370 23.91 -20.60 -0.36
N LEU A 371 22.72 -20.73 -0.94
CA LEU A 371 22.17 -19.72 -1.85
C LEU A 371 21.91 -18.40 -1.11
N ILE A 372 21.27 -18.48 0.07
CA ILE A 372 20.98 -17.30 0.88
C ILE A 372 22.29 -16.61 1.23
N GLU A 373 23.28 -17.34 1.74
CA GLU A 373 24.58 -16.81 2.10
C GLU A 373 25.31 -16.17 0.92
N GLU A 374 25.42 -16.85 -0.23
CA GLU A 374 26.14 -16.29 -1.38
C GLU A 374 25.43 -15.06 -1.98
N LEU A 375 24.15 -15.19 -2.32
CA LEU A 375 23.41 -14.14 -3.01
C LEU A 375 23.20 -12.92 -2.12
N VAL A 376 22.83 -13.13 -0.86
CA VAL A 376 22.61 -12.02 0.09
C VAL A 376 23.93 -11.33 0.40
N THR A 377 25.02 -12.06 0.59
CA THR A 377 26.33 -11.43 0.83
C THR A 377 26.74 -10.56 -0.36
N GLU A 378 26.55 -11.02 -1.60
CA GLU A 378 26.84 -10.23 -2.80
C GLU A 378 26.01 -8.94 -2.84
N VAL A 379 24.68 -9.06 -2.74
CA VAL A 379 23.75 -7.93 -2.87
C VAL A 379 23.91 -6.95 -1.71
N ASN A 380 24.03 -7.46 -0.48
CA ASN A 380 24.22 -6.63 0.71
C ASN A 380 25.59 -5.93 0.67
N SER A 381 26.63 -6.62 0.20
CA SER A 381 27.96 -6.01 0.05
C SER A 381 27.94 -4.87 -0.94
N TYR A 382 27.26 -5.04 -2.07
CA TYR A 382 27.04 -3.99 -3.06
C TYR A 382 26.29 -2.80 -2.47
N ALA A 383 25.15 -3.04 -1.82
CA ALA A 383 24.32 -1.99 -1.23
C ALA A 383 25.10 -1.15 -0.19
N LEU A 384 25.90 -1.80 0.67
CA LEU A 384 26.71 -1.12 1.68
C LEU A 384 27.93 -0.41 1.07
N GLU A 385 28.55 -1.00 0.05
CA GLU A 385 29.65 -0.36 -0.69
C GLU A 385 29.19 0.92 -1.39
N MET A 386 27.96 0.99 -1.90
CA MET A 386 27.44 2.21 -2.52
C MET A 386 27.33 3.37 -1.51
N TYR A 387 26.99 3.10 -0.24
CA TYR A 387 27.05 4.13 0.80
C TYR A 387 28.49 4.55 1.11
N GLU A 388 29.44 3.62 1.14
CA GLU A 388 30.86 3.90 1.42
C GLU A 388 31.55 4.68 0.29
N ARG A 389 31.22 4.36 -0.97
CA ARG A 389 31.82 4.97 -2.17
C ARG A 389 31.19 6.30 -2.55
N TYR A 390 29.93 6.51 -2.19
CA TYR A 390 29.20 7.73 -2.50
C TYR A 390 28.72 8.38 -1.20
N PRO A 391 29.55 9.21 -0.54
CA PRO A 391 29.16 9.93 0.68
C PRO A 391 27.86 10.72 0.52
N ALA A 392 27.54 11.22 -0.68
CA ALA A 392 26.27 11.88 -0.96
C ALA A 392 25.04 10.95 -0.78
N VAL A 393 25.18 9.66 -1.08
CA VAL A 393 24.13 8.65 -0.85
C VAL A 393 24.04 8.33 0.64
N MET A 394 25.16 8.21 1.35
CA MET A 394 25.19 8.06 2.81
C MET A 394 24.57 9.28 3.51
N GLU A 395 24.80 10.48 2.98
CA GLU A 395 24.25 11.72 3.50
C GLU A 395 22.74 11.85 3.22
N THR A 396 22.28 11.32 2.07
CA THR A 396 20.86 11.22 1.71
C THR A 396 20.11 10.28 2.66
N HIS A 397 20.64 9.09 2.89
CA HIS A 397 20.15 8.14 3.90
C HIS A 397 20.97 8.27 5.20
N PHE A 398 20.89 9.44 5.82
CA PHE A 398 21.66 9.77 7.03
C PHE A 398 21.33 8.87 8.22
N GLY A 399 20.10 8.39 8.32
CA GLY A 399 19.66 7.47 9.38
C GLY A 399 20.13 6.04 9.12
N GLY A 400 20.71 5.41 10.14
CA GLY A 400 21.14 4.01 10.05
C GLY A 400 20.00 3.06 9.64
N SER A 401 18.80 3.28 10.19
CA SER A 401 17.62 2.49 9.83
C SER A 401 17.24 2.62 8.37
N GLN A 402 17.34 3.80 7.76
CA GLN A 402 17.05 3.97 6.32
C GLN A 402 17.97 3.07 5.48
N ARG A 403 19.27 3.07 5.80
CA ARG A 403 20.26 2.25 5.12
C ARG A 403 20.03 0.76 5.36
N ALA A 404 19.68 0.38 6.59
CA ALA A 404 19.36 -1.00 6.96
C ALA A 404 18.14 -1.50 6.19
N THR A 405 17.04 -0.74 6.17
CA THR A 405 15.83 -1.04 5.39
C THR A 405 16.15 -1.26 3.93
N VAL A 406 16.89 -0.32 3.31
CA VAL A 406 17.16 -0.36 1.86
C VAL A 406 18.09 -1.51 1.48
N ALA A 407 19.16 -1.74 2.25
CA ALA A 407 20.06 -2.86 1.98
C ALA A 407 19.35 -4.22 2.16
N ALA A 408 18.59 -4.38 3.25
CA ALA A 408 17.87 -5.62 3.52
C ALA A 408 16.68 -5.84 2.58
N ALA A 409 15.99 -4.79 2.15
CA ALA A 409 14.94 -4.88 1.12
C ALA A 409 15.52 -5.42 -0.19
N ALA A 410 16.64 -4.87 -0.65
CA ALA A 410 17.30 -5.35 -1.86
C ALA A 410 17.72 -6.83 -1.73
N SER A 411 18.35 -7.21 -0.62
CA SER A 411 18.77 -8.60 -0.34
C SER A 411 17.60 -9.58 -0.22
N GLY A 412 16.53 -9.19 0.46
CA GLY A 412 15.35 -10.04 0.62
C GLY A 412 14.57 -10.20 -0.68
N ILE A 413 14.41 -9.11 -1.45
CA ILE A 413 13.83 -9.17 -2.80
C ILE A 413 14.69 -10.07 -3.69
N ALA A 414 16.02 -9.97 -3.62
CA ALA A 414 16.92 -10.83 -4.39
C ALA A 414 16.69 -12.32 -4.10
N ALA A 415 16.69 -12.71 -2.82
CA ALA A 415 16.52 -14.09 -2.41
C ALA A 415 15.11 -14.62 -2.76
N ALA A 416 14.07 -13.79 -2.60
CA ALA A 416 12.71 -14.11 -3.03
C ALA A 416 12.64 -14.30 -4.56
N MET A 417 13.21 -13.40 -5.35
CA MET A 417 13.18 -13.48 -6.81
C MET A 417 14.01 -14.62 -7.37
N ALA A 418 15.13 -14.98 -6.75
CA ALA A 418 15.97 -16.08 -7.20
C ALA A 418 15.24 -17.43 -7.07
N THR A 419 14.48 -17.60 -5.98
CA THR A 419 13.85 -18.87 -5.61
C THR A 419 12.36 -18.96 -5.91
N GLY A 420 11.69 -17.81 -6.05
CA GLY A 420 10.24 -17.73 -6.11
C GLY A 420 9.56 -18.05 -4.76
N ILE A 421 10.24 -17.85 -3.63
CA ILE A 421 9.74 -18.20 -2.29
C ILE A 421 9.96 -17.05 -1.31
N ALA A 422 8.89 -16.48 -0.76
CA ALA A 422 8.98 -15.31 0.11
C ALA A 422 9.62 -15.60 1.47
N ASP A 423 9.44 -16.81 2.02
CA ASP A 423 10.15 -17.23 3.25
C ASP A 423 11.67 -17.28 3.07
N VAL A 424 12.17 -17.59 1.87
CA VAL A 424 13.61 -17.47 1.57
C VAL A 424 14.02 -16.01 1.50
N GLY A 425 13.17 -15.17 0.91
CA GLY A 425 13.32 -13.72 0.90
C GLY A 425 13.49 -13.10 2.28
N VAL A 426 12.61 -13.43 3.24
CA VAL A 426 12.72 -12.86 4.59
C VAL A 426 13.97 -13.35 5.33
N ASN A 427 14.44 -14.57 5.08
CA ASN A 427 15.73 -15.01 5.62
C ASN A 427 16.90 -14.22 5.00
N GLY A 428 16.81 -13.85 3.72
CA GLY A 428 17.78 -12.96 3.10
C GLY A 428 17.78 -11.54 3.68
N TRP A 429 16.61 -11.03 4.07
CA TRP A 429 16.50 -9.79 4.84
C TRP A 429 17.24 -9.90 6.18
N TYR A 430 16.98 -10.94 6.97
CA TYR A 430 17.59 -11.09 8.29
C TYR A 430 19.11 -11.28 8.22
N LEU A 431 19.61 -12.05 7.25
CA LEU A 431 21.05 -12.18 7.04
C LEU A 431 21.69 -10.84 6.65
N SER A 432 21.04 -10.03 5.80
CA SER A 432 21.53 -8.69 5.46
C SER A 432 21.67 -7.80 6.70
N MET A 433 20.70 -7.84 7.61
CA MET A 433 20.74 -7.06 8.86
C MET A 433 21.92 -7.45 9.75
N LEU A 434 22.17 -8.75 9.92
CA LEU A 434 23.31 -9.25 10.72
C LEU A 434 24.64 -8.82 10.09
N GLN A 435 24.80 -9.02 8.78
CA GLN A 435 26.01 -8.64 8.06
C GLN A 435 26.26 -7.12 8.07
N HIS A 436 25.21 -6.31 7.94
CA HIS A 436 25.31 -4.86 8.02
C HIS A 436 25.80 -4.43 9.40
N LYS A 437 25.19 -4.96 10.46
CA LYS A 437 25.57 -4.69 11.84
C LYS A 437 27.05 -4.97 12.10
N GLU A 438 27.54 -6.12 11.64
CA GLU A 438 28.95 -6.50 11.79
C GLU A 438 29.90 -5.66 10.91
N ARG A 439 29.54 -5.40 9.64
CA ARG A 439 30.39 -4.62 8.72
C ARG A 439 30.59 -3.19 9.19
N LEU A 440 29.54 -2.53 9.68
CA LEU A 440 29.58 -1.09 9.99
C LEU A 440 29.65 -0.78 11.50
N GLY A 441 29.55 -1.80 12.37
CA GLY A 441 29.48 -1.61 13.83
C GLY A 441 28.24 -0.83 14.28
N ARG A 442 27.21 -0.76 13.43
CA ARG A 442 25.94 -0.05 13.66
C ARG A 442 24.87 -0.59 12.72
N LEU A 443 23.61 -0.36 13.07
CA LEU A 443 22.46 -0.72 12.23
C LEU A 443 21.42 0.41 12.21
N GLY A 444 20.36 0.32 13.04
CA GLY A 444 19.26 1.27 13.09
C GLY A 444 19.14 2.05 14.39
N PHE A 445 17.96 2.63 14.62
CA PHE A 445 17.60 3.22 15.91
C PHE A 445 17.54 2.17 17.03
N TYR A 446 17.41 2.61 18.28
CA TYR A 446 17.52 1.78 19.48
C TYR A 446 16.73 0.45 19.41
N GLY A 447 15.44 0.48 19.04
CA GLY A 447 14.61 -0.72 18.97
C GLY A 447 14.52 -1.35 17.59
N TYR A 448 15.33 -0.92 16.61
CA TYR A 448 15.16 -1.29 15.20
C TYR A 448 15.23 -2.79 14.98
N ASP A 449 16.23 -3.47 15.56
CA ASP A 449 16.52 -4.88 15.29
C ASP A 449 15.77 -5.87 16.18
N LEU A 450 14.72 -5.45 16.88
CA LEU A 450 13.89 -6.38 17.67
C LEU A 450 13.43 -7.57 16.81
N GLN A 451 12.83 -7.28 15.67
CA GLN A 451 12.35 -8.32 14.76
C GLN A 451 13.48 -8.99 13.99
N ASP A 452 14.58 -8.27 13.74
CA ASP A 452 15.69 -8.81 12.97
C ASP A 452 16.49 -9.84 13.78
N GLN A 453 16.65 -9.63 15.10
CA GLN A 453 17.26 -10.62 16.00
C GLN A 453 16.36 -11.84 16.24
N CYS A 454 15.04 -11.65 16.32
CA CYS A 454 14.08 -12.77 16.38
C CYS A 454 13.88 -13.47 15.03
N GLY A 455 14.26 -12.81 13.93
CA GLY A 455 13.83 -13.16 12.59
C GLY A 455 14.29 -14.53 12.13
N ALA A 456 15.58 -14.83 12.31
CA ALA A 456 16.17 -16.09 11.89
C ALA A 456 15.56 -17.32 12.60
N THR A 457 15.18 -17.19 13.88
CA THR A 457 14.54 -18.30 14.61
C THR A 457 13.07 -18.47 14.26
N ASN A 458 12.41 -17.37 13.89
CA ASN A 458 10.96 -17.35 13.67
C ASN A 458 10.57 -17.48 12.19
N SER A 459 11.51 -17.40 11.25
CA SER A 459 11.23 -17.48 9.81
C SER A 459 10.63 -18.84 9.42
N PHE A 460 11.19 -19.93 9.95
CA PHE A 460 10.70 -21.30 9.72
C PHE A 460 10.14 -21.97 10.98
N SER A 461 9.84 -21.19 12.03
CA SER A 461 9.11 -21.72 13.18
C SER A 461 7.73 -22.21 12.75
N TYR A 462 7.17 -23.16 13.50
CA TYR A 462 5.80 -23.66 13.35
C TYR A 462 5.00 -23.50 14.66
N ARG A 463 5.56 -22.77 15.62
CA ARG A 463 4.92 -22.51 16.93
C ARG A 463 3.83 -21.45 16.81
N SER A 464 2.94 -21.42 17.80
CA SER A 464 1.70 -20.64 17.88
C SER A 464 1.73 -19.26 17.23
N ASP A 465 2.62 -18.40 17.70
CA ASP A 465 2.68 -16.97 17.39
C ASP A 465 4.00 -16.58 16.71
N GLU A 466 4.73 -17.58 16.23
CA GLU A 466 5.99 -17.44 15.51
C GLU A 466 5.87 -17.93 14.08
N GLY A 467 5.26 -19.10 13.88
CA GLY A 467 5.23 -19.77 12.58
C GLY A 467 4.09 -19.30 11.71
N LEU A 468 4.43 -18.67 10.58
CA LEU A 468 3.44 -18.25 9.59
C LEU A 468 4.12 -18.04 8.22
N PRO A 469 3.54 -18.57 7.11
CA PRO A 469 3.99 -18.23 5.76
C PRO A 469 4.09 -16.72 5.59
N PHE A 470 5.15 -16.27 4.93
CA PHE A 470 5.50 -14.86 4.95
C PHE A 470 4.41 -13.93 4.41
N GLU A 471 3.68 -14.35 3.37
CA GLU A 471 2.58 -13.62 2.75
C GLU A 471 1.43 -13.34 3.73
N LEU A 472 1.23 -14.22 4.71
CA LEU A 472 0.18 -14.10 5.73
C LEU A 472 0.62 -13.30 6.97
N ARG A 473 1.91 -12.99 7.10
CA ARG A 473 2.39 -12.06 8.12
C ARG A 473 1.90 -10.64 7.81
N GLY A 474 2.00 -9.77 8.80
CA GLY A 474 1.57 -8.38 8.67
C GLY A 474 1.94 -7.59 9.92
N PRO A 475 1.43 -6.36 10.05
CA PRO A 475 1.74 -5.50 11.19
C PRO A 475 1.25 -6.04 12.54
N ASN A 476 0.41 -7.07 12.57
CA ASN A 476 -0.02 -7.72 13.81
C ASN A 476 0.80 -8.96 14.20
N TYR A 477 1.69 -9.44 13.32
CA TYR A 477 2.64 -10.49 13.67
C TYR A 477 3.52 -10.00 14.84
N PRO A 478 3.71 -10.77 15.93
CA PRO A 478 4.19 -10.22 17.20
C PRO A 478 5.47 -9.41 17.11
N ASN A 479 6.47 -9.88 16.37
CA ASN A 479 7.74 -9.18 16.24
C ASN A 479 7.64 -7.88 15.41
N TYR A 480 6.66 -7.78 14.50
CA TYR A 480 6.59 -6.69 13.51
C TYR A 480 5.73 -5.51 13.97
N ALA A 481 5.12 -5.60 15.15
CA ALA A 481 4.02 -4.73 15.54
C ALA A 481 4.40 -3.31 16.01
N MET A 482 5.67 -2.90 15.88
CA MET A 482 6.19 -1.72 16.57
C MET A 482 7.15 -0.84 15.75
N ASN A 483 7.94 -1.41 14.84
CA ASN A 483 9.13 -0.74 14.35
C ASN A 483 9.01 -0.37 12.87
N VAL A 484 9.46 0.85 12.54
CA VAL A 484 9.55 1.40 11.18
C VAL A 484 10.72 0.81 10.40
N GLY A 485 10.64 0.84 9.08
CA GLY A 485 11.74 0.45 8.21
C GLY A 485 11.81 -1.05 7.94
N HIS A 486 10.69 -1.76 8.08
CA HIS A 486 10.63 -3.21 7.87
C HIS A 486 9.47 -3.59 6.97
N MET A 487 8.25 -3.21 7.36
CA MET A 487 7.02 -3.65 6.70
C MET A 487 6.91 -3.20 5.24
N SER A 488 7.57 -2.11 4.86
CA SER A 488 7.75 -1.69 3.46
C SER A 488 8.53 -2.73 2.65
N GLY A 489 9.73 -3.09 3.12
CA GLY A 489 10.54 -4.14 2.52
C GLY A 489 9.85 -5.49 2.50
N TYR A 490 9.11 -5.84 3.56
CA TYR A 490 8.36 -7.09 3.64
C TYR A 490 7.24 -7.18 2.61
N ALA A 491 6.50 -6.09 2.35
CA ALA A 491 5.54 -6.06 1.25
C ALA A 491 6.21 -6.32 -0.11
N GLY A 492 7.40 -5.73 -0.32
CA GLY A 492 8.23 -5.97 -1.50
C GLY A 492 8.68 -7.43 -1.64
N ILE A 493 9.15 -8.04 -0.54
CA ILE A 493 9.60 -9.44 -0.51
C ILE A 493 8.46 -10.41 -0.82
N ALA A 494 7.29 -10.21 -0.21
CA ALA A 494 6.10 -10.99 -0.49
C ALA A 494 5.74 -10.88 -1.97
N ASN A 495 5.70 -9.67 -2.53
CA ASN A 495 5.41 -9.48 -3.96
C ASN A 495 6.46 -10.14 -4.87
N ALA A 496 7.75 -9.94 -4.57
CA ALA A 496 8.89 -10.34 -5.38
C ALA A 496 8.92 -11.83 -5.74
N ALA A 497 8.61 -12.70 -4.78
CA ALA A 497 8.57 -14.16 -4.98
C ALA A 497 7.58 -14.55 -6.09
N HIS A 498 6.39 -13.96 -6.07
CA HIS A 498 5.28 -14.29 -6.96
C HIS A 498 5.45 -13.68 -8.35
N VAL A 499 5.85 -12.39 -8.43
CA VAL A 499 6.06 -11.75 -9.74
C VAL A 499 7.25 -12.36 -10.49
N ALA A 500 8.27 -12.86 -9.77
CA ALA A 500 9.36 -13.64 -10.37
C ALA A 500 8.90 -14.96 -10.99
N ARG A 501 7.82 -15.56 -10.47
CA ARG A 501 7.20 -16.79 -10.99
C ARG A 501 6.21 -16.53 -12.13
N GLY A 502 5.77 -15.28 -12.31
CA GLY A 502 4.68 -14.94 -13.21
C GLY A 502 3.29 -15.16 -12.60
N ASP A 503 3.20 -15.27 -11.27
CA ASP A 503 1.92 -15.45 -10.58
C ASP A 503 1.09 -14.16 -10.66
N ALA A 504 -0.21 -14.28 -10.92
CA ALA A 504 -1.11 -13.13 -11.07
C ALA A 504 -1.43 -12.42 -9.73
N PHE A 505 -1.32 -13.15 -8.62
CA PHE A 505 -1.61 -12.69 -7.27
C PHE A 505 -0.64 -13.33 -6.27
N VAL A 506 -0.57 -12.76 -5.08
CA VAL A 506 0.33 -13.16 -3.98
C VAL A 506 -0.41 -14.05 -2.99
N CYS A 507 -1.56 -13.57 -2.48
CA CYS A 507 -2.27 -14.24 -1.40
C CYS A 507 -3.77 -14.39 -1.67
N ASN A 508 -4.42 -13.40 -2.26
CA ASN A 508 -5.87 -13.41 -2.48
C ASN A 508 -6.23 -12.87 -3.89
N PRO A 509 -6.73 -13.73 -4.80
CA PRO A 509 -7.08 -13.33 -6.17
C PRO A 509 -8.24 -12.32 -6.21
N LEU A 510 -9.13 -12.34 -5.21
CA LEU A 510 -10.25 -11.40 -5.11
C LEU A 510 -9.75 -9.98 -4.88
N ILE A 511 -8.76 -9.81 -4.00
CA ILE A 511 -8.15 -8.50 -3.73
C ILE A 511 -7.38 -8.01 -4.95
N LYS A 512 -6.66 -8.90 -5.63
CA LYS A 512 -5.95 -8.56 -6.87
C LYS A 512 -6.89 -7.92 -7.90
N VAL A 513 -8.03 -8.57 -8.16
CA VAL A 513 -9.04 -8.08 -9.12
C VAL A 513 -9.75 -6.84 -8.60
N ALA A 514 -10.08 -6.77 -7.30
CA ALA A 514 -10.79 -5.64 -6.72
C ALA A 514 -10.05 -4.29 -6.86
N PHE A 515 -8.73 -4.30 -6.96
CA PHE A 515 -7.93 -3.09 -7.17
C PHE A 515 -7.56 -2.86 -8.65
N ALA A 516 -7.95 -3.75 -9.57
CA ALA A 516 -7.79 -3.58 -11.01
C ALA A 516 -8.91 -2.71 -11.62
N ASP A 517 -9.21 -1.58 -10.98
CA ASP A 517 -10.38 -0.77 -11.30
C ASP A 517 -9.99 0.69 -11.53
N LYS A 518 -10.23 1.16 -12.76
CA LYS A 518 -9.87 2.50 -13.22
C LYS A 518 -10.75 3.61 -12.63
N ASN A 519 -11.83 3.25 -11.94
CA ASN A 519 -12.70 4.21 -11.25
C ASN A 519 -12.19 4.60 -9.85
N LEU A 520 -11.14 3.94 -9.36
CA LEU A 520 -10.44 4.38 -8.16
C LEU A 520 -9.81 5.77 -8.36
N PRO A 521 -9.95 6.69 -7.38
CA PRO A 521 -9.22 7.94 -7.38
C PRO A 521 -7.69 7.79 -7.44
N PHE A 522 -7.12 6.80 -6.74
CA PHE A 522 -5.69 6.53 -6.72
C PHE A 522 -5.27 5.46 -7.75
N ASP A 523 -4.21 5.71 -8.52
CA ASP A 523 -3.66 4.73 -9.49
C ASP A 523 -2.67 3.76 -8.82
N PHE A 524 -3.17 2.58 -8.43
CA PHE A 524 -2.38 1.52 -7.79
C PHE A 524 -1.33 0.84 -8.71
N ALA A 525 -1.23 1.21 -9.99
CA ALA A 525 -0.19 0.70 -10.89
C ALA A 525 1.04 1.62 -10.99
N ASN A 526 0.95 2.85 -10.47
CA ASN A 526 1.97 3.89 -10.57
C ASN A 526 2.06 4.69 -9.27
N ILE A 527 2.26 3.99 -8.17
CA ILE A 527 2.20 4.46 -6.79
C ILE A 527 3.19 5.62 -6.54
N THR A 528 4.47 5.49 -6.91
CA THR A 528 5.43 6.59 -6.67
C THR A 528 5.09 7.84 -7.47
N ARG A 529 4.53 7.67 -8.68
CA ARG A 529 4.07 8.79 -9.52
C ARG A 529 2.90 9.51 -8.85
N GLU A 530 1.92 8.79 -8.32
CA GLU A 530 0.80 9.39 -7.61
C GLU A 530 1.25 10.10 -6.33
N PHE A 531 2.18 9.53 -5.57
CA PHE A 531 2.80 10.22 -4.42
C PHE A 531 3.52 11.50 -4.84
N GLY A 532 4.22 11.48 -5.98
CA GLY A 532 4.83 12.66 -6.58
C GLY A 532 3.81 13.73 -6.96
N ARG A 533 2.71 13.36 -7.64
CA ARG A 533 1.60 14.28 -7.94
C ARG A 533 1.00 14.88 -6.67
N GLY A 534 0.86 14.08 -5.62
CA GLY A 534 0.43 14.56 -4.30
C GLY A 534 1.39 15.60 -3.71
N GLY A 535 2.71 15.36 -3.81
CA GLY A 535 3.73 16.29 -3.31
C GLY A 535 3.81 17.59 -4.13
N LEU A 536 3.51 17.52 -5.42
CA LEU A 536 3.34 18.69 -6.29
C LEU A 536 2.01 19.43 -6.07
N ARG A 537 1.10 18.89 -5.25
CA ARG A 537 -0.27 19.38 -5.02
C ARG A 537 -1.15 19.33 -6.29
N GLU A 538 -0.93 18.32 -7.14
CA GLU A 538 -1.65 18.07 -8.41
C GLU A 538 -2.64 16.89 -8.33
N PHE A 539 -2.76 16.27 -7.16
CA PHE A 539 -3.71 15.20 -6.91
C PHE A 539 -5.02 15.76 -6.33
N ARG A 540 -6.17 15.27 -6.82
CA ARG A 540 -7.49 15.66 -6.34
C ARG A 540 -8.13 14.51 -5.56
N PRO A 541 -8.25 14.61 -4.22
CA PRO A 541 -8.88 13.57 -3.42
C PRO A 541 -10.40 13.62 -3.51
N ALA A 542 -11.03 12.53 -3.08
CA ALA A 542 -12.45 12.44 -2.81
C ALA A 542 -12.76 12.85 -1.36
N GLY A 543 -14.05 12.96 -1.02
CA GLY A 543 -14.52 13.22 0.35
C GLY A 543 -14.36 14.66 0.86
N GLU A 544 -14.00 15.60 -0.01
CA GLU A 544 -13.97 17.03 0.33
C GLU A 544 -15.37 17.58 0.61
N ARG A 545 -15.46 18.58 1.50
CA ARG A 545 -16.73 19.15 1.98
C ARG A 545 -17.10 20.49 1.34
N THR A 546 -16.37 20.90 0.29
CA THR A 546 -16.50 22.22 -0.35
C THR A 546 -17.92 22.54 -0.83
N VAL A 547 -18.69 21.52 -1.22
CA VAL A 547 -20.09 21.64 -1.68
C VAL A 547 -21.07 22.08 -0.59
N ILE A 548 -20.74 21.89 0.70
CA ILE A 548 -21.62 22.20 1.84
C ILE A 548 -21.05 23.25 2.80
N ILE A 549 -19.98 23.94 2.40
CA ILE A 549 -19.37 25.04 3.19
C ILE A 549 -19.38 26.34 2.37
N PRO A 550 -19.44 27.51 3.03
CA PRO A 550 -19.28 28.78 2.34
C PRO A 550 -17.94 28.83 1.58
N PRO A 551 -17.88 29.51 0.41
CA PRO A 551 -16.62 29.75 -0.28
C PRO A 551 -15.66 30.54 0.64
N ALA A 552 -14.39 30.15 0.61
CA ALA A 552 -13.31 30.75 1.41
C ALA A 552 -12.88 32.13 0.91
#